data_AF-A0A8H7ULV9-F1
#
_entry.id   AF-A0A8H7ULV9-F1
#
_cell.length_a   1.000
_cell.length_b   1.000
_cell.length_c   1.000
_cell.angle_alpha   90.00
_cell.angle_beta   90.00
_cell.angle_gamma   90.00
#
_symmetry.space_group_name_H-M   'P 1'
#
loop_
_entity.id
_entity.type
_entity.pdbx_description
1 polymer ?
#
loop_
_entity_poly.entity_id
_entity_poly.type
_entity_poly.pdbx_seq_one_letter_code
_entity_poly.pdbx_strand_id
1 'polypeptide(L)'
;MFAAEIIFKILKHLSKKDVYNLRAVSQLWKAQCEYHLFQLLKSRSKEEREMLIVKMGKDDKNNKTELIPVNYDCDHQMITFQTSSSLKQQIRGNQLQVVYSEWRQFLSIVALGYAQSLCLQDRALVMFHMPYNASMEHVYALPHWNKKRNQQYICDRGLIIKFSFIEDNVIIIDSILVNFSWILGGFNKGNPVSPLPLYSKEYQALSNMLLEEEGIDQYDEYTDSVADYILNDSNKLIIQTHSKRTLLWNKLEALSIHPRLVYKYSSAKNWLLKDNPVEDIDQVIQVIQNSEVGWSTKKLDLIRQVQ
;
A
#
# COMPACT_ATOMS: atom_id res chain seq x y z
N MET A 1 7.46 32.05 15.74
CA MET A 1 6.83 30.74 15.45
C MET A 1 5.33 30.94 15.53
N PHE A 2 4.55 30.58 14.50
CA PHE A 2 3.09 30.71 14.58
C PHE A 2 2.54 29.71 15.61
N ALA A 3 1.52 30.12 16.36
CA ALA A 3 0.78 29.22 17.22
C ALA A 3 0.07 28.14 16.38
N ALA A 4 -0.01 26.90 16.88
CA ALA A 4 -0.57 25.77 16.15
C ALA A 4 -2.01 26.04 15.71
N GLU A 5 -2.78 26.76 16.52
CA GLU A 5 -4.16 27.15 16.27
C GLU A 5 -4.31 28.04 15.02
N ILE A 6 -3.33 28.90 14.76
CA ILE A 6 -3.32 29.77 13.56
C ILE A 6 -3.09 28.91 12.32
N ILE A 7 -2.14 27.98 12.38
CA ILE A 7 -1.87 27.03 11.29
C ILE A 7 -3.15 26.23 11.01
N PHE A 8 -3.79 25.68 12.05
CA PHE A 8 -5.03 24.94 11.92
C PHE A 8 -6.17 25.74 11.29
N LYS A 9 -6.29 27.04 11.61
CA LYS A 9 -7.26 27.93 10.94
C LYS A 9 -6.96 28.09 9.45
N ILE A 10 -5.70 28.25 9.07
CA ILE A 10 -5.28 28.32 7.66
C ILE A 10 -5.62 27.02 6.93
N LEU A 11 -5.25 25.87 7.52
CA LEU A 11 -5.44 24.55 6.88
C LEU A 11 -6.91 24.23 6.61
N LYS A 12 -7.85 24.69 7.45
CA LYS A 12 -9.30 24.50 7.24
C LYS A 12 -9.83 25.12 5.93
N HIS A 13 -9.13 26.08 5.36
CA HIS A 13 -9.51 26.73 4.10
C HIS A 13 -8.84 26.11 2.87
N LEU A 14 -8.04 25.08 3.05
CA LEU A 14 -7.27 24.44 1.99
C LEU A 14 -7.86 23.08 1.61
N SER A 15 -7.68 22.67 0.36
CA SER A 15 -8.05 21.31 -0.05
C SER A 15 -7.11 20.28 0.60
N LYS A 16 -7.54 19.01 0.73
CA LYS A 16 -6.68 17.92 1.21
C LYS A 16 -5.34 17.85 0.45
N LYS A 17 -5.39 18.11 -0.85
CA LYS A 17 -4.21 18.11 -1.73
C LYS A 17 -3.25 19.24 -1.36
N ASP A 18 -3.77 20.44 -1.11
CA ASP A 18 -2.96 21.60 -0.75
C ASP A 18 -2.35 21.43 0.64
N VAL A 19 -3.14 20.98 1.62
CA VAL A 19 -2.65 20.64 2.96
C VAL A 19 -1.54 19.59 2.89
N TYR A 20 -1.69 18.58 2.03
CA TYR A 20 -0.64 17.57 1.85
C TYR A 20 0.65 18.17 1.27
N ASN A 21 0.54 19.01 0.24
CA ASN A 21 1.71 19.63 -0.38
C ASN A 21 2.47 20.55 0.59
N LEU A 22 1.76 21.23 1.51
CA LEU A 22 2.37 22.09 2.52
C LEU A 22 3.28 21.35 3.51
N ARG A 23 3.20 20.02 3.59
CA ARG A 23 4.14 19.22 4.40
C ARG A 23 5.60 19.39 3.98
N ALA A 24 5.85 19.77 2.73
CA ALA A 24 7.22 19.97 2.24
C ALA A 24 7.88 21.26 2.77
N VAL A 25 7.11 22.16 3.38
CA VAL A 25 7.61 23.48 3.83
C VAL A 25 8.60 23.34 4.99
N SER A 26 8.26 22.57 6.02
CA SER A 26 9.16 22.27 7.14
C SER A 26 8.65 21.08 7.96
N GLN A 27 9.48 20.52 8.85
CA GLN A 27 9.06 19.42 9.73
C GLN A 27 7.90 19.83 10.67
N LEU A 28 7.89 21.07 11.14
CA LEU A 28 6.79 21.59 11.94
C LEU A 28 5.48 21.61 11.12
N TRP A 29 5.54 22.18 9.91
CA TRP A 29 4.37 22.21 9.02
C TRP A 29 3.91 20.81 8.65
N LYS A 30 4.85 19.87 8.41
CA LYS A 30 4.54 18.47 8.14
C LYS A 30 3.70 17.86 9.27
N ALA A 31 4.17 17.96 10.51
CA ALA A 31 3.45 17.40 11.66
C ALA A 31 2.04 18.01 11.81
N GLN A 32 1.91 19.33 11.68
CA GLN A 32 0.62 20.02 11.79
C GLN A 32 -0.34 19.66 10.64
N CYS A 33 0.17 19.57 9.41
CA CYS A 33 -0.62 19.18 8.24
C CYS A 33 -1.08 17.72 8.34
N GLU A 34 -0.21 16.80 8.73
CA GLU A 34 -0.58 15.39 8.90
C GLU A 34 -1.61 15.20 10.02
N TYR A 35 -1.43 15.87 11.15
CA TYR A 35 -2.42 15.84 12.23
C TYR A 35 -3.76 16.43 11.78
N HIS A 36 -3.76 17.53 11.02
CA HIS A 36 -4.97 18.10 10.43
C HIS A 36 -5.67 17.13 9.47
N LEU A 37 -4.92 16.50 8.57
CA LEU A 37 -5.46 15.49 7.66
C LEU A 37 -6.08 14.32 8.43
N PHE A 38 -5.45 13.88 9.52
CA PHE A 38 -6.00 12.82 10.35
C PHE A 38 -7.33 13.23 11.00
N GLN A 39 -7.43 14.47 11.50
CA GLN A 39 -8.69 14.99 12.03
C GLN A 39 -9.80 15.00 10.97
N LEU A 40 -9.48 15.40 9.73
CA LEU A 40 -10.43 15.36 8.61
C LEU A 40 -10.87 13.92 8.30
N LEU A 41 -9.96 12.94 8.35
CA LEU A 41 -10.30 11.52 8.16
C LEU A 41 -11.26 11.02 9.24
N LYS A 42 -11.06 11.46 10.49
CA LYS A 42 -11.81 11.00 11.66
C LYS A 42 -13.17 11.69 11.80
N SER A 43 -13.30 12.95 11.37
CA SER A 43 -14.47 13.79 11.61
C SER A 43 -15.62 13.61 10.61
N ARG A 44 -15.45 12.78 9.57
CA ARG A 44 -16.50 12.57 8.56
C ARG A 44 -17.67 11.76 9.10
N SER A 45 -18.85 12.02 8.53
CA SER A 45 -20.08 11.29 8.85
C SER A 45 -19.92 9.80 8.54
N LYS A 46 -20.79 8.95 9.09
CA LYS A 46 -20.73 7.49 8.88
C LYS A 46 -20.83 7.09 7.40
N GLU A 47 -21.54 7.88 6.59
CA GLU A 47 -21.75 7.65 5.16
C GLU A 47 -20.57 8.10 4.28
N GLU A 48 -19.81 9.11 4.75
CA GLU A 48 -18.64 9.65 4.04
C GLU A 48 -17.32 9.20 4.68
N ARG A 49 -17.37 8.21 5.56
CA ARG A 49 -16.21 7.82 6.36
C ARG A 49 -15.16 7.15 5.49
N GLU A 50 -13.96 7.70 5.55
CA GLU A 50 -12.80 7.13 4.89
C GLU A 50 -12.26 5.98 5.73
N MET A 51 -12.10 4.81 5.11
CA MET A 51 -11.80 3.56 5.80
C MET A 51 -10.92 2.65 4.94
N LEU A 52 -10.24 1.72 5.61
CA LEU A 52 -9.59 0.60 4.96
C LEU A 52 -10.54 -0.58 4.89
N ILE A 53 -10.67 -1.17 3.72
CA ILE A 53 -11.45 -2.36 3.46
C ILE A 53 -10.48 -3.49 3.21
N VAL A 54 -10.53 -4.51 4.06
CA VAL A 54 -9.79 -5.76 3.86
C VAL A 54 -10.73 -6.80 3.28
N LYS A 55 -10.32 -7.44 2.20
CA LYS A 55 -11.06 -8.56 1.60
C LYS A 55 -10.21 -9.83 1.63
N MET A 56 -10.85 -10.93 1.97
CA MET A 56 -10.21 -12.25 2.04
C MET A 56 -10.66 -13.10 0.86
N GLY A 57 -9.71 -13.61 0.08
CA GLY A 57 -10.00 -14.38 -1.13
C GLY A 57 -10.37 -13.51 -2.36
N LYS A 58 -10.63 -14.17 -3.50
CA LYS A 58 -10.71 -13.51 -4.82
C LYS A 58 -12.09 -12.87 -5.08
N ASP A 59 -13.16 -13.47 -4.57
CA ASP A 59 -14.54 -13.16 -5.01
C ASP A 59 -15.58 -13.09 -3.89
N ASP A 60 -15.19 -13.17 -2.61
CA ASP A 60 -16.18 -13.20 -1.53
C ASP A 60 -16.62 -11.77 -1.15
N LYS A 61 -17.71 -11.30 -1.79
CA LYS A 61 -18.31 -10.00 -1.49
C LYS A 61 -18.73 -9.87 -0.01
N ASN A 62 -18.93 -10.99 0.68
CA ASN A 62 -19.39 -11.04 2.07
C ASN A 62 -18.23 -11.13 3.07
N ASN A 63 -17.01 -11.42 2.61
CA ASN A 63 -15.83 -11.52 3.49
C ASN A 63 -14.99 -10.24 3.43
N LYS A 64 -15.58 -9.14 3.90
CA LYS A 64 -14.94 -7.84 3.98
C LYS A 64 -14.96 -7.33 5.42
N THR A 65 -13.84 -6.77 5.87
CA THR A 65 -13.76 -6.04 7.14
C THR A 65 -13.43 -4.59 6.87
N GLU A 66 -14.20 -3.72 7.50
CA GLU A 66 -14.01 -2.27 7.46
C GLU A 66 -13.24 -1.83 8.71
N LEU A 67 -12.11 -1.17 8.49
CA LEU A 67 -11.28 -0.59 9.53
C LEU A 67 -11.35 0.92 9.45
N ILE A 68 -11.58 1.54 10.60
CA ILE A 68 -11.73 2.98 10.76
C ILE A 68 -10.46 3.58 11.37
N PRO A 69 -10.12 4.84 11.05
CA PRO A 69 -8.98 5.51 11.68
C PRO A 69 -9.29 5.78 13.16
N VAL A 70 -8.40 5.34 14.05
CA VAL A 70 -8.55 5.46 15.51
C VAL A 70 -7.55 6.45 16.10
N ASN A 71 -6.27 6.28 15.77
CA ASN A 71 -5.15 7.04 16.33
C ASN A 71 -4.20 7.54 15.24
N TYR A 72 -3.52 8.65 15.53
CA TYR A 72 -2.37 9.14 14.79
C TYR A 72 -1.19 9.29 15.72
N ASP A 73 -0.11 8.57 15.42
CA ASP A 73 1.16 8.66 16.10
C ASP A 73 2.02 9.70 15.37
N CYS A 74 2.29 10.81 16.05
CA CYS A 74 3.07 11.92 15.50
C CYS A 74 4.57 11.59 15.37
N ASP A 75 5.10 10.73 16.24
CA ASP A 75 6.53 10.41 16.29
C ASP A 75 6.89 9.49 15.12
N HIS A 76 6.03 8.51 14.85
CA HIS A 76 6.19 7.56 13.76
C HIS A 76 5.41 7.94 12.48
N GLN A 77 4.67 9.05 12.51
CA GLN A 77 3.88 9.60 11.38
C GLN A 77 2.91 8.58 10.75
N MET A 78 2.21 7.86 11.62
CA MET A 78 1.39 6.72 11.23
C MET A 78 -0.03 6.81 11.79
N ILE A 79 -0.96 6.29 11.01
CA ILE A 79 -2.37 6.19 11.34
C ILE A 79 -2.67 4.73 11.63
N THR A 80 -3.29 4.48 12.79
CA THR A 80 -3.79 3.16 13.15
C THR A 80 -5.25 3.05 12.74
N PHE A 81 -5.54 2.10 11.85
CA PHE A 81 -6.89 1.68 11.49
C PHE A 81 -7.24 0.42 12.26
N GLN A 82 -8.43 0.39 12.86
CA GLN A 82 -8.94 -0.76 13.63
C GLN A 82 -10.38 -1.05 13.24
N THR A 83 -10.78 -2.31 13.39
CA THR A 83 -12.18 -2.70 13.26
C THR A 83 -12.98 -2.23 14.48
N SER A 84 -14.26 -1.90 14.28
CA SER A 84 -15.16 -1.56 15.39
C SER A 84 -15.52 -2.80 16.24
N SER A 85 -15.30 -4.00 15.71
CA SER A 85 -15.54 -5.29 16.37
C SER A 85 -14.53 -6.33 15.90
N SER A 86 -14.06 -7.22 16.78
CA SER A 86 -13.15 -8.33 16.43
C SER A 86 -13.82 -9.36 15.52
N LEU A 87 -13.95 -9.01 14.23
CA LEU A 87 -14.59 -9.84 13.21
C LEU A 87 -13.64 -10.97 12.84
N LYS A 88 -14.05 -12.20 13.18
CA LYS A 88 -13.40 -13.42 12.73
C LYS A 88 -13.63 -13.57 11.23
N GLN A 89 -12.56 -13.71 10.47
CA GLN A 89 -12.62 -13.93 9.02
C GLN A 89 -12.17 -15.35 8.69
N GLN A 90 -13.03 -16.06 7.97
CA GLN A 90 -12.65 -17.37 7.44
C GLN A 90 -11.73 -17.19 6.23
N ILE A 91 -10.59 -17.87 6.26
CA ILE A 91 -9.64 -17.93 5.17
C ILE A 91 -10.18 -18.89 4.10
N ARG A 92 -10.54 -18.37 2.93
CA ARG A 92 -11.03 -19.15 1.78
C ARG A 92 -10.04 -19.17 0.60
N GLY A 93 -8.77 -18.92 0.89
CA GLY A 93 -7.69 -18.83 -0.08
C GLY A 93 -6.44 -18.25 0.56
N ASN A 94 -5.38 -18.05 -0.20
CA ASN A 94 -4.08 -17.61 0.33
C ASN A 94 -3.82 -16.11 0.15
N GLN A 95 -4.86 -15.30 -0.07
CA GLN A 95 -4.70 -13.88 -0.38
C GLN A 95 -5.54 -12.97 0.51
N LEU A 96 -4.93 -11.83 0.85
CA LEU A 96 -5.53 -10.71 1.55
C LEU A 96 -5.40 -9.46 0.69
N GLN A 97 -6.51 -8.77 0.44
CA GLN A 97 -6.55 -7.54 -0.32
C GLN A 97 -6.83 -6.35 0.61
N VAL A 98 -6.02 -5.29 0.53
CA VAL A 98 -6.28 -4.02 1.24
C VAL A 98 -6.65 -2.92 0.24
N VAL A 99 -7.76 -2.23 0.49
CA VAL A 99 -8.28 -1.15 -0.34
C VAL A 99 -8.69 0.03 0.52
N TYR A 100 -8.27 1.24 0.18
CA TYR A 100 -8.80 2.47 0.78
C TYR A 100 -10.07 2.93 0.06
N SER A 101 -11.11 3.28 0.82
CA SER A 101 -12.47 3.50 0.27
C SER A 101 -12.56 4.64 -0.75
N GLU A 102 -11.83 5.74 -0.54
CA GLU A 102 -11.89 6.93 -1.41
C GLU A 102 -11.34 6.69 -2.82
N TRP A 103 -10.47 5.69 -3.00
CA TRP A 103 -9.87 5.46 -4.31
C TRP A 103 -10.91 5.12 -5.40
N ARG A 104 -12.09 4.63 -5.01
CA ARG A 104 -13.17 4.26 -5.96
C ARG A 104 -13.78 5.45 -6.70
N GLN A 105 -13.72 6.66 -6.14
CA GLN A 105 -14.41 7.82 -6.71
C GLN A 105 -13.63 8.52 -7.83
N PHE A 106 -12.30 8.38 -7.86
CA PHE A 106 -11.43 9.17 -8.76
C PHE A 106 -11.40 8.65 -10.21
N LEU A 107 -11.81 7.41 -10.46
CA LEU A 107 -11.54 6.72 -11.72
C LEU A 107 -12.64 6.79 -12.76
N SER A 108 -13.90 6.98 -12.36
CA SER A 108 -15.02 6.90 -13.29
C SER A 108 -15.02 8.07 -14.27
N ILE A 109 -14.80 9.31 -13.82
CA ILE A 109 -15.16 10.48 -14.63
C ILE A 109 -14.17 10.75 -15.77
N VAL A 110 -12.86 10.70 -15.50
CA VAL A 110 -11.83 11.10 -16.50
C VAL A 110 -11.61 10.02 -17.56
N ALA A 111 -11.63 8.74 -17.18
CA ALA A 111 -11.44 7.64 -18.13
C ALA A 111 -12.68 7.42 -19.01
N LEU A 112 -13.90 7.63 -18.47
CA LEU A 112 -15.13 7.42 -19.23
C LEU A 112 -15.35 8.47 -20.32
N GLY A 113 -14.96 9.73 -20.10
CA GLY A 113 -15.16 10.79 -21.11
C GLY A 113 -14.28 10.59 -22.36
N TYR A 114 -13.00 10.26 -22.17
CA TYR A 114 -12.03 10.11 -23.26
C TYR A 114 -12.20 8.80 -24.04
N ALA A 115 -12.73 7.75 -23.41
CA ALA A 115 -12.74 6.41 -23.97
C ALA A 115 -13.99 6.08 -24.81
N GLN A 116 -14.97 6.98 -24.88
CA GLN A 116 -16.21 6.77 -25.63
C GLN A 116 -16.04 6.88 -27.15
N SER A 117 -15.07 7.68 -27.62
CA SER A 117 -14.78 7.87 -29.06
C SER A 117 -13.75 6.88 -29.62
N LEU A 118 -13.15 6.04 -28.76
CA LEU A 118 -12.10 5.10 -29.14
C LEU A 118 -12.67 3.77 -29.62
N CYS A 119 -11.93 3.07 -30.47
CA CYS A 119 -12.26 1.69 -30.85
C CYS A 119 -12.22 0.76 -29.62
N LEU A 120 -12.86 -0.42 -29.71
CA LEU A 120 -12.96 -1.34 -28.57
C LEU A 120 -11.60 -1.72 -27.97
N GLN A 121 -10.60 -1.92 -28.82
CA GLN A 121 -9.24 -2.30 -28.40
C GLN A 121 -8.54 -1.15 -27.65
N ASP A 122 -8.58 0.06 -28.21
CA ASP A 122 -7.97 1.23 -27.60
C ASP A 122 -8.70 1.62 -26.31
N ARG A 123 -10.03 1.50 -26.29
CA ARG A 123 -10.84 1.64 -25.09
C ARG A 123 -10.43 0.66 -24.00
N ALA A 124 -10.22 -0.62 -24.33
CA ALA A 124 -9.76 -1.61 -23.37
C ALA A 124 -8.38 -1.28 -22.81
N LEU A 125 -7.45 -0.82 -23.64
CA LEU A 125 -6.12 -0.37 -23.22
C LEU A 125 -6.21 0.86 -22.29
N VAL A 126 -6.98 1.87 -22.66
CA VAL A 126 -7.23 3.05 -21.81
C VAL A 126 -7.82 2.62 -20.47
N MET A 127 -8.84 1.76 -20.47
CA MET A 127 -9.49 1.27 -19.26
C MET A 127 -8.59 0.37 -18.41
N PHE A 128 -7.56 -0.25 -18.99
CA PHE A 128 -6.60 -1.05 -18.23
C PHE A 128 -5.46 -0.19 -17.63
N HIS A 129 -4.94 0.78 -18.37
CA HIS A 129 -3.78 1.57 -17.94
C HIS A 129 -4.13 2.89 -17.25
N MET A 130 -5.05 3.69 -17.79
CA MET A 130 -5.34 5.02 -17.24
C MET A 130 -5.91 4.98 -15.82
N PRO A 131 -6.83 4.07 -15.47
CA PRO A 131 -7.38 4.07 -14.12
C PRO A 131 -6.48 3.37 -13.11
N TYR A 132 -5.49 2.59 -13.56
CA TYR A 132 -4.62 1.91 -12.61
C TYR A 132 -3.79 2.93 -11.82
N ASN A 133 -3.79 2.75 -10.50
CA ASN A 133 -2.84 3.40 -9.61
C ASN A 133 -2.31 2.31 -8.68
N ALA A 134 -0.98 2.22 -8.61
CA ALA A 134 -0.30 1.14 -7.90
C ALA A 134 -0.50 1.18 -6.39
N SER A 135 -0.96 2.31 -5.86
CA SER A 135 -1.40 2.41 -4.48
C SER A 135 -2.84 1.94 -4.30
N MET A 136 -3.69 1.82 -5.34
CA MET A 136 -5.13 1.58 -5.18
C MET A 136 -5.54 0.17 -4.75
N GLU A 137 -4.68 -0.81 -4.96
CA GLU A 137 -4.97 -2.19 -4.62
C GLU A 137 -3.66 -2.88 -4.30
N HIS A 138 -3.60 -3.41 -3.08
CA HIS A 138 -2.49 -4.25 -2.67
C HIS A 138 -3.03 -5.62 -2.32
N VAL A 139 -2.39 -6.65 -2.88
CA VAL A 139 -2.76 -8.05 -2.65
C VAL A 139 -1.56 -8.75 -2.05
N TYR A 140 -1.77 -9.34 -0.89
CA TYR A 140 -0.74 -9.99 -0.10
C TYR A 140 -1.01 -11.48 -0.01
N ALA A 141 0.05 -12.28 -0.04
CA ALA A 141 -0.03 -13.67 0.38
C ALA A 141 -0.25 -13.72 1.89
N LEU A 142 -1.21 -14.53 2.33
CA LEU A 142 -1.39 -14.82 3.75
C LEU A 142 -0.26 -15.76 4.20
N PRO A 143 0.47 -15.45 5.28
CA PRO A 143 1.46 -16.36 5.82
C PRO A 143 0.77 -17.61 6.41
N HIS A 144 1.53 -18.68 6.54
CA HIS A 144 1.05 -19.89 7.21
C HIS A 144 0.83 -19.64 8.70
N TRP A 145 -0.14 -20.35 9.29
CA TRP A 145 -0.40 -20.30 10.71
C TRP A 145 0.81 -20.74 11.52
N ASN A 146 1.33 -19.84 12.34
CA ASN A 146 2.41 -20.14 13.27
C ASN A 146 1.87 -20.29 14.70
N LYS A 147 1.64 -21.52 15.14
CA LYS A 147 1.15 -21.83 16.51
C LYS A 147 2.01 -21.27 17.64
N LYS A 148 3.27 -20.90 17.38
CA LYS A 148 4.19 -20.33 18.38
C LYS A 148 4.04 -18.81 18.54
N ARG A 149 3.32 -18.15 17.63
CA ARG A 149 3.12 -16.71 17.62
C ARG A 149 1.63 -16.39 17.73
N ASN A 150 1.28 -15.57 18.72
CA ASN A 150 -0.09 -15.11 18.89
C ASN A 150 -0.47 -14.05 17.83
N GLN A 151 0.51 -13.32 17.33
CA GLN A 151 0.34 -12.26 16.34
C GLN A 151 1.31 -12.47 15.18
N GLN A 152 0.84 -12.19 13.96
CA GLN A 152 1.62 -12.22 12.74
C GLN A 152 1.39 -10.93 11.96
N TYR A 153 2.35 -10.64 11.09
CA TYR A 153 2.45 -9.39 10.36
C TYR A 153 2.55 -9.63 8.85
N ILE A 154 1.86 -8.78 8.10
CA ILE A 154 2.14 -8.58 6.67
C ILE A 154 2.62 -7.14 6.53
N CYS A 155 3.81 -6.96 5.97
CA CYS A 155 4.44 -5.66 5.83
C CYS A 155 4.61 -5.31 4.35
N ASP A 156 4.51 -4.02 4.05
CA ASP A 156 4.85 -3.37 2.79
C ASP A 156 5.41 -1.98 3.14
N ARG A 157 6.01 -1.29 2.18
CA ARG A 157 6.51 0.07 2.36
C ARG A 157 5.34 1.00 2.71
N GLY A 158 5.33 1.47 3.95
CA GLY A 158 4.29 2.37 4.47
C GLY A 158 3.01 1.67 4.94
N LEU A 159 3.01 0.34 5.11
CA LEU A 159 1.88 -0.44 5.59
C LEU A 159 2.35 -1.61 6.48
N ILE A 160 1.72 -1.78 7.65
CA ILE A 160 1.83 -3.01 8.45
C ILE A 160 0.41 -3.49 8.80
N ILE A 161 0.10 -4.73 8.47
CA ILE A 161 -1.14 -5.41 8.85
C ILE A 161 -0.82 -6.31 10.04
N LYS A 162 -1.49 -6.07 11.16
CA LYS A 162 -1.40 -6.91 12.37
C LYS A 162 -2.63 -7.79 12.48
N PHE A 163 -2.42 -9.09 12.62
CA PHE A 163 -3.51 -10.05 12.75
C PHE A 163 -3.10 -11.26 13.58
N SER A 164 -4.09 -12.00 14.06
CA SER A 164 -3.91 -13.21 14.84
C SER A 164 -4.69 -14.36 14.21
N PHE A 165 -4.17 -15.58 14.34
CA PHE A 165 -4.91 -16.79 13.98
C PHE A 165 -5.61 -17.33 15.21
N ILE A 166 -6.91 -17.63 15.07
CA ILE A 166 -7.67 -18.36 16.09
C ILE A 166 -7.57 -19.86 15.83
N GLU A 167 -7.66 -20.23 14.56
CA GLU A 167 -7.62 -21.59 14.01
C GLU A 167 -6.86 -21.54 12.67
N ASP A 168 -6.45 -22.68 12.12
CA ASP A 168 -5.68 -22.78 10.87
C ASP A 168 -6.27 -21.94 9.73
N ASN A 169 -7.60 -21.80 9.70
CA ASN A 169 -8.35 -21.12 8.64
C ASN A 169 -9.16 -19.92 9.14
N VAL A 170 -8.87 -19.38 10.32
CA VAL A 170 -9.60 -18.22 10.86
C VAL A 170 -8.63 -17.20 11.42
N ILE A 171 -8.68 -15.98 10.86
CA ILE A 171 -7.90 -14.85 11.35
C ILE A 171 -8.79 -13.75 11.95
N ILE A 172 -8.21 -12.96 12.84
CA ILE A 172 -8.72 -11.66 13.25
C ILE A 172 -7.71 -10.62 12.82
N ILE A 173 -8.16 -9.61 12.08
CA ILE A 173 -7.35 -8.43 11.79
C ILE A 173 -7.47 -7.48 12.97
N ASP A 174 -6.37 -7.30 13.70
CA ASP A 174 -6.33 -6.44 14.89
C ASP A 174 -6.28 -4.97 14.47
N SER A 175 -5.32 -4.66 13.59
CA SER A 175 -5.11 -3.29 13.11
C SER A 175 -4.32 -3.25 11.82
N ILE A 176 -4.43 -2.13 11.12
CA ILE A 176 -3.56 -1.78 10.00
C ILE A 176 -2.92 -0.43 10.31
N LEU A 177 -1.60 -0.40 10.25
CA LEU A 177 -0.79 0.82 10.36
C LEU A 177 -0.46 1.31 8.95
N VAL A 178 -0.70 2.58 8.68
CA VAL A 178 -0.32 3.23 7.41
C VAL A 178 0.21 4.61 7.65
N ASN A 179 1.05 5.12 6.75
CA ASN A 179 1.34 6.54 6.69
C ASN A 179 0.52 7.25 5.60
N PHE A 180 0.49 8.57 5.66
CA PHE A 180 -0.21 9.39 4.66
C PHE A 180 0.34 9.21 3.25
N SER A 181 1.64 8.92 3.10
CA SER A 181 2.21 8.67 1.77
C SER A 181 1.62 7.43 1.10
N TRP A 182 1.28 6.39 1.88
CA TRP A 182 0.57 5.21 1.37
C TRP A 182 -0.85 5.54 0.93
N ILE A 183 -1.62 6.26 1.77
CA ILE A 183 -3.00 6.67 1.45
C ILE A 183 -3.03 7.55 0.20
N LEU A 184 -2.11 8.51 0.12
CA LEU A 184 -2.11 9.57 -0.88
C LEU A 184 -1.42 9.20 -2.19
N GLY A 185 -0.55 8.19 -2.19
CA GLY A 185 -0.04 7.58 -3.41
C GLY A 185 -1.18 7.17 -4.36
N GLY A 186 -2.36 6.84 -3.82
CA GLY A 186 -3.56 6.49 -4.58
C GLY A 186 -4.24 7.65 -5.34
N PHE A 187 -3.86 8.90 -5.10
CA PHE A 187 -4.55 10.07 -5.69
C PHE A 187 -3.77 10.76 -6.80
N ASN A 188 -2.45 10.60 -6.88
CA ASN A 188 -1.62 11.50 -7.68
C ASN A 188 -0.95 10.77 -8.87
N LYS A 189 -1.60 10.76 -10.04
CA LYS A 189 -1.10 10.10 -11.27
C LYS A 189 0.10 10.80 -11.92
N GLY A 190 0.28 12.11 -11.68
CA GLY A 190 1.36 12.91 -12.28
C GLY A 190 2.60 13.07 -11.40
N ASN A 191 2.48 12.77 -10.11
CA ASN A 191 3.60 12.78 -9.17
C ASN A 191 3.30 11.71 -8.10
N PRO A 192 3.59 10.42 -8.39
CA PRO A 192 3.27 9.34 -7.48
C PRO A 192 4.04 9.56 -6.18
N VAL A 193 3.28 9.77 -5.11
CA VAL A 193 3.86 9.80 -3.76
C VAL A 193 4.32 8.38 -3.45
N SER A 194 5.63 8.16 -3.49
CA SER A 194 6.21 6.90 -3.02
C SER A 194 5.97 6.77 -1.53
N PRO A 195 5.45 5.64 -1.04
CA PRO A 195 5.29 5.47 0.39
C PRO A 195 6.62 5.46 1.10
N LEU A 196 6.65 6.12 2.24
CA LEU A 196 7.78 6.08 3.15
C LEU A 196 7.71 4.79 3.97
N PRO A 197 8.84 4.19 4.38
CA PRO A 197 8.83 3.10 5.34
C PRO A 197 8.20 3.56 6.67
N LEU A 198 7.53 2.66 7.37
CA LEU A 198 7.16 2.87 8.77
C LEU A 198 8.38 2.56 9.64
N TYR A 199 8.52 3.20 10.81
CA TYR A 199 9.62 2.91 11.76
C TYR A 199 11.03 3.06 11.13
N SER A 200 11.25 4.10 10.33
CA SER A 200 12.48 4.23 9.54
C SER A 200 13.76 4.25 10.38
N LYS A 201 13.69 4.77 11.62
CA LYS A 201 14.85 4.84 12.51
C LYS A 201 15.22 3.47 13.05
N GLU A 202 14.21 2.68 13.39
CA GLU A 202 14.33 1.34 13.91
C GLU A 202 14.88 0.39 12.83
N TYR A 203 14.37 0.49 11.59
CA TYR A 203 14.94 -0.24 10.45
C TYR A 203 16.39 0.15 10.16
N GLN A 204 16.73 1.44 10.28
CA GLN A 204 18.11 1.90 10.10
C GLN A 204 19.03 1.37 11.21
N ALA A 205 18.58 1.40 12.46
CA ALA A 205 19.33 0.84 13.59
C ALA A 205 19.56 -0.67 13.42
N LEU A 206 18.52 -1.41 13.00
CA LEU A 206 18.63 -2.83 12.68
C LEU A 206 19.62 -3.09 11.54
N SER A 207 19.55 -2.30 10.46
CA SER A 207 20.48 -2.43 9.34
C SER A 207 21.93 -2.20 9.76
N ASN A 208 22.19 -1.21 10.62
CA ASN A 208 23.54 -0.93 11.12
C ASN A 208 24.03 -2.08 12.00
N MET A 209 23.19 -2.58 12.92
CA MET A 209 23.53 -3.71 13.79
C MET A 209 23.85 -4.96 12.97
N LEU A 210 23.01 -5.30 11.99
CA LEU A 210 23.23 -6.47 11.12
C LEU A 210 24.53 -6.36 10.32
N LEU A 211 24.88 -5.17 9.85
CA LEU A 211 26.12 -4.94 9.13
C LEU A 211 27.34 -5.03 10.04
N GLU A 212 27.28 -4.42 11.23
CA GLU A 212 28.41 -4.31 12.16
C GLU A 212 28.69 -5.62 12.92
N GLU A 213 27.64 -6.32 13.36
CA GLU A 213 27.76 -7.51 14.21
C GLU A 213 27.76 -8.82 13.39
N GLU A 214 26.93 -8.90 12.35
CA GLU A 214 26.70 -10.14 11.58
C GLU A 214 27.28 -10.09 10.15
N GLY A 215 27.76 -8.92 9.70
CA GLY A 215 28.27 -8.73 8.34
C GLY A 215 27.19 -8.84 7.24
N ILE A 216 25.92 -8.70 7.61
CA ILE A 216 24.77 -8.80 6.69
C ILE A 216 24.43 -7.40 6.17
N ASP A 217 24.64 -7.18 4.87
CA ASP A 217 24.35 -5.91 4.18
C ASP A 217 23.01 -5.91 3.43
N GLN A 218 22.37 -7.07 3.28
CA GLN A 218 21.11 -7.22 2.56
C GLN A 218 20.15 -8.15 3.30
N TYR A 219 18.92 -7.68 3.51
CA TYR A 219 17.83 -8.46 4.06
C TYR A 219 16.47 -7.94 3.60
N ASP A 220 15.44 -8.77 3.71
CA ASP A 220 14.06 -8.37 3.48
C ASP A 220 13.46 -7.76 4.76
N GLU A 221 13.41 -6.43 4.76
CA GLU A 221 12.80 -5.59 5.79
C GLU A 221 11.32 -5.93 6.05
N TYR A 222 10.60 -6.47 5.07
CA TYR A 222 9.15 -6.63 5.11
C TYR A 222 8.69 -8.03 5.52
N THR A 223 9.56 -8.81 6.15
CA THR A 223 9.23 -10.13 6.68
C THR A 223 8.52 -10.04 8.03
N ASP A 224 7.68 -11.04 8.33
CA ASP A 224 7.00 -11.19 9.62
C ASP A 224 7.98 -11.13 10.81
N SER A 225 9.16 -11.75 10.68
CA SER A 225 10.14 -11.78 11.77
C SER A 225 10.82 -10.44 12.03
N VAL A 226 11.10 -9.67 10.97
CA VAL A 226 11.66 -8.32 11.12
C VAL A 226 10.61 -7.39 11.72
N ALA A 227 9.36 -7.48 11.27
CA ALA A 227 8.27 -6.70 11.84
C ALA A 227 8.04 -7.00 13.33
N ASP A 228 8.08 -8.28 13.72
CA ASP A 228 7.99 -8.72 15.12
C ASP A 228 9.14 -8.15 15.97
N TYR A 229 10.37 -8.15 15.43
CA TYR A 229 11.52 -7.51 16.07
C TYR A 229 11.33 -6.01 16.25
N ILE A 230 10.98 -5.28 15.19
CA ILE A 230 10.81 -3.82 15.21
C ILE A 230 9.65 -3.39 16.13
N LEU A 231 8.57 -4.15 16.18
CA LEU A 231 7.36 -3.77 16.92
C LEU A 231 7.38 -4.20 18.39
N ASN A 232 8.01 -5.34 18.71
CA ASN A 232 7.91 -5.96 20.03
C ASN A 232 9.29 -6.20 20.69
N ASP A 233 10.38 -5.79 20.04
CA ASP A 233 11.75 -6.05 20.49
C ASP A 233 12.00 -7.55 20.73
N SER A 234 11.52 -8.38 19.80
CA SER A 234 11.54 -9.83 19.95
C SER A 234 12.98 -10.37 19.89
N ASN A 235 13.38 -11.22 20.84
CA ASN A 235 14.72 -11.84 20.83
C ASN A 235 14.96 -12.85 19.68
N LYS A 236 13.99 -13.05 18.77
CA LYS A 236 14.06 -14.05 17.69
C LYS A 236 13.94 -13.37 16.33
N LEU A 237 15.08 -12.87 15.84
CA LEU A 237 15.21 -12.32 14.49
C LEU A 237 15.61 -13.42 13.50
N ILE A 238 14.71 -13.74 12.57
CA ILE A 238 15.00 -14.62 11.44
C ILE A 238 15.17 -13.76 10.20
N ILE A 239 16.41 -13.61 9.75
CA ILE A 239 16.75 -12.85 8.56
C ILE A 239 16.51 -13.69 7.31
N GLN A 240 15.77 -13.12 6.37
CA GLN A 240 15.67 -13.63 5.00
C GLN A 240 16.34 -12.64 4.07
N THR A 241 17.28 -13.09 3.25
CA THR A 241 18.00 -12.20 2.33
C THR A 241 17.22 -11.95 1.03
N HIS A 242 16.34 -12.88 0.64
CA HIS A 242 15.62 -12.80 -0.62
C HIS A 242 14.19 -13.35 -0.49
N SER A 243 13.20 -12.46 -0.46
CA SER A 243 11.82 -12.87 -0.74
C SER A 243 11.49 -12.72 -2.21
N LYS A 244 10.48 -13.47 -2.66
CA LYS A 244 9.89 -13.32 -3.99
C LYS A 244 9.55 -11.85 -4.30
N ARG A 245 8.96 -11.16 -3.33
CA ARG A 245 8.55 -9.77 -3.50
C ARG A 245 9.75 -8.85 -3.73
N THR A 246 10.75 -8.91 -2.85
CA THR A 246 11.95 -8.08 -2.96
C THR A 246 12.70 -8.36 -4.26
N LEU A 247 12.80 -9.62 -4.68
CA LEU A 247 13.41 -9.99 -5.95
C LEU A 247 12.67 -9.37 -7.15
N LEU A 248 11.34 -9.44 -7.17
CA LEU A 248 10.52 -8.87 -8.24
C LEU A 248 10.57 -7.34 -8.25
N TRP A 249 10.58 -6.72 -7.08
CA TRP A 249 10.70 -5.26 -6.95
C TRP A 249 12.05 -4.75 -7.43
N ASN A 250 13.15 -5.36 -7.00
CA ASN A 250 14.50 -4.97 -7.40
C ASN A 250 14.68 -5.07 -8.92
N LYS A 251 14.14 -6.11 -9.56
CA LYS A 251 14.17 -6.25 -11.03
C LYS A 251 13.35 -5.17 -11.74
N LEU A 252 12.19 -4.80 -11.21
CA LEU A 252 11.39 -3.71 -11.78
C LEU A 252 12.08 -2.34 -11.61
N GLU A 253 12.62 -2.07 -10.42
CA GLU A 253 13.37 -0.85 -10.13
C GLU A 253 14.61 -0.70 -11.03
N ALA A 254 15.35 -1.78 -11.26
CA ALA A 254 16.49 -1.80 -12.19
C ALA A 254 16.11 -1.39 -13.62
N LEU A 255 14.85 -1.62 -14.02
CA LEU A 255 14.30 -1.21 -15.32
C LEU A 255 13.60 0.15 -15.27
N SER A 256 13.70 0.88 -14.17
CA SER A 256 12.94 2.12 -13.91
C SER A 256 11.42 1.94 -14.02
N ILE A 257 10.93 0.73 -13.77
CA ILE A 257 9.50 0.38 -13.72
C ILE A 257 9.05 0.43 -12.26
N HIS A 258 7.90 1.06 -12.00
CA HIS A 258 7.38 1.18 -10.65
C HIS A 258 7.08 -0.20 -10.02
N PRO A 259 7.73 -0.61 -8.90
CA PRO A 259 7.62 -1.97 -8.34
C PRO A 259 6.21 -2.42 -8.02
N ARG A 260 5.33 -1.49 -7.64
CA ARG A 260 3.94 -1.82 -7.29
C ARG A 260 3.05 -2.17 -8.48
N LEU A 261 3.53 -2.02 -9.73
CA LEU A 261 2.82 -2.52 -10.92
C LEU A 261 2.58 -4.03 -10.85
N VAL A 262 3.28 -4.75 -9.97
CA VAL A 262 3.00 -6.16 -9.66
C VAL A 262 1.55 -6.42 -9.28
N TYR A 263 0.85 -5.44 -8.68
CA TYR A 263 -0.57 -5.58 -8.34
C TYR A 263 -1.51 -5.31 -9.51
N LYS A 264 -1.02 -4.74 -10.62
CA LYS A 264 -1.78 -4.55 -11.87
C LYS A 264 -1.89 -5.85 -12.65
N TYR A 265 -0.76 -6.51 -12.84
CA TYR A 265 -0.59 -7.60 -13.78
C TYR A 265 -0.89 -8.95 -13.14
N SER A 266 -1.77 -9.73 -13.77
CA SER A 266 -2.16 -11.06 -13.27
C SER A 266 -0.98 -12.03 -13.21
N SER A 267 -0.04 -11.97 -14.17
CA SER A 267 1.19 -12.78 -14.15
C SER A 267 2.02 -12.51 -12.90
N ALA A 268 2.27 -11.24 -12.58
CA ALA A 268 3.01 -10.85 -11.38
C ALA A 268 2.28 -11.20 -10.09
N LYS A 269 0.96 -10.95 -10.01
CA LYS A 269 0.14 -11.37 -8.86
C LYS A 269 0.22 -12.89 -8.65
N ASN A 270 0.05 -13.67 -9.70
CA ASN A 270 0.12 -15.13 -9.61
C ASN A 270 1.52 -15.59 -9.20
N TRP A 271 2.56 -14.95 -9.72
CA TRP A 271 3.94 -15.27 -9.37
C TRP A 271 4.26 -15.00 -7.89
N LEU A 272 3.77 -13.88 -7.34
CA LEU A 272 3.91 -13.54 -5.93
C LEU A 272 3.10 -14.45 -4.99
N LEU A 273 1.90 -14.84 -5.40
CA LEU A 273 0.94 -15.56 -4.54
C LEU A 273 1.11 -17.09 -4.57
N LYS A 274 1.75 -17.67 -5.59
CA LYS A 274 1.92 -19.13 -5.68
C LYS A 274 3.25 -19.55 -5.09
N ASP A 275 3.24 -20.66 -4.35
CA ASP A 275 4.47 -21.27 -3.81
C ASP A 275 5.40 -21.73 -4.93
N ASN A 276 4.85 -22.28 -6.00
CA ASN A 276 5.58 -22.68 -7.21
C ASN A 276 4.94 -22.04 -8.44
N PRO A 277 5.36 -20.82 -8.81
CA PRO A 277 4.87 -20.18 -10.02
C PRO A 277 5.40 -20.90 -11.26
N VAL A 278 4.56 -20.97 -12.30
CA VAL A 278 4.91 -21.64 -13.57
C VAL A 278 5.78 -20.73 -14.43
N GLU A 279 5.50 -19.42 -14.40
CA GLU A 279 6.27 -18.44 -15.14
C GLU A 279 7.61 -18.15 -14.44
N ASP A 280 8.66 -18.03 -15.24
CA ASP A 280 9.94 -17.51 -14.75
C ASP A 280 9.83 -16.00 -14.45
N ILE A 281 10.62 -15.52 -13.49
CA ILE A 281 10.57 -14.11 -13.09
C ILE A 281 10.88 -13.17 -14.27
N ASP A 282 11.82 -13.51 -15.15
CA ASP A 282 12.18 -12.67 -16.28
C ASP A 282 11.05 -12.61 -17.31
N GLN A 283 10.27 -13.68 -17.46
CA GLN A 283 9.05 -13.68 -18.28
C GLN A 283 7.99 -12.74 -17.70
N VAL A 284 7.79 -12.76 -16.37
CA VAL A 284 6.86 -11.86 -15.68
C VAL A 284 7.27 -10.40 -15.89
N ILE A 285 8.56 -10.09 -15.72
CA ILE A 285 9.12 -8.75 -15.92
C ILE A 285 8.96 -8.31 -17.38
N GLN A 286 9.25 -9.19 -18.35
CA GLN A 286 9.12 -8.88 -19.77
C GLN A 286 7.67 -8.54 -20.15
N VAL A 287 6.69 -9.26 -19.59
CA VAL A 287 5.25 -8.98 -19.82
C VAL A 287 4.88 -7.59 -19.31
N ILE A 288 5.34 -7.22 -18.10
CA ILE A 288 5.09 -5.88 -17.53
C ILE A 288 5.75 -4.81 -18.41
N GLN A 289 7.03 -4.99 -18.75
CA GLN A 289 7.80 -4.02 -19.51
C GLN A 289 7.18 -3.79 -20.90
N ASN A 290 6.90 -4.85 -21.64
CA ASN A 290 6.29 -4.75 -22.98
C ASN A 290 4.94 -4.03 -22.94
N SER A 291 4.13 -4.32 -21.91
CA SER A 291 2.83 -3.70 -21.73
C SER A 291 2.94 -2.20 -21.38
N GLU A 292 3.82 -1.81 -20.46
CA GLU A 292 4.00 -0.40 -20.08
C GLU A 292 4.70 0.44 -21.17
N VAL A 293 5.66 -0.14 -21.89
CA VAL A 293 6.29 0.51 -23.06
C VAL A 293 5.27 0.70 -24.17
N GLY A 294 4.54 -0.37 -24.53
CA GLY A 294 3.50 -0.30 -25.56
C GLY A 294 2.40 0.71 -25.23
N TRP A 295 1.98 0.78 -23.96
CA TRP A 295 1.04 1.79 -23.50
C TRP A 295 1.60 3.21 -23.58
N SER A 296 2.86 3.42 -23.21
CA SER A 296 3.48 4.74 -23.25
C SER A 296 3.50 5.32 -24.65
N THR A 297 3.84 4.51 -25.65
CA THR A 297 3.77 4.88 -27.08
C THR A 297 2.34 5.16 -27.50
N LYS A 298 1.42 4.22 -27.26
CA LYS A 298 0.03 4.32 -27.70
C LYS A 298 -0.71 5.49 -27.06
N LYS A 299 -0.41 5.81 -25.79
CA LYS A 299 -0.99 6.95 -25.07
C LYS A 299 -0.70 8.27 -25.75
N LEU A 300 0.53 8.46 -26.25
CA LEU A 300 0.90 9.69 -26.97
C LEU A 300 0.13 9.82 -28.28
N ASP A 301 -0.04 8.72 -29.01
CA ASP A 301 -0.81 8.70 -30.25
C ASP A 301 -2.29 9.01 -30.00
N LEU A 302 -2.87 8.44 -28.94
CA LEU A 302 -4.26 8.69 -28.56
C LEU A 302 -4.48 10.15 -28.13
N ILE A 303 -3.54 10.77 -27.41
CA ILE A 303 -3.61 12.19 -27.04
C ILE A 303 -3.59 13.08 -28.30
N ARG A 304 -2.75 12.74 -29.29
CA ARG A 304 -2.65 13.48 -30.56
C ARG A 304 -3.90 13.36 -31.43
N GLN A 305 -4.64 12.26 -31.35
CA GLN A 305 -5.86 12.05 -32.12
C GLN A 305 -7.07 12.82 -31.58
N VAL A 306 -6.99 13.31 -30.33
CA VAL A 306 -8.11 13.98 -29.64
C VAL A 306 -7.87 15.50 -29.50
N GLN A 307 -6.67 15.99 -29.85
CA GLN A 307 -6.36 17.43 -30.00
C GLN A 307 -6.63 17.90 -31.42
#